data_AF-A0A9P6H090-F1
#
_entry.id   AF-A0A9P6H090-F1
#
_cell.length_a   1.000
_cell.length_b   1.000
_cell.length_c   1.000
_cell.angle_alpha   90.00
_cell.angle_beta   90.00
_cell.angle_gamma   90.00
#
_symmetry.space_group_name_H-M   'P 1'
#
loop_
_entity.id
_entity.type
_entity.pdbx_description
1 polymer ?
#
loop_
_entity_poly.entity_id
_entity_poly.type
_entity_poly.pdbx_seq_one_letter_code
_entity_poly.pdbx_strand_id
1 'polypeptide(L)'
;MYKKITILRDPSTVELRFLEGQPVELEKILTKEEWDSTISEVNEAMRDKISFSYFFLFLFGLPEKEIDKTVEKINLEFGERGIYFCNPKSLQFQEMEIILNLHK
;
A
#
# COMPACT_ATOMS: atom_id res chain seq x y z
N MET A 1 1.59 3.99 22.28
CA MET A 1 0.61 3.01 21.83
C MET A 1 0.52 3.07 20.33
N TYR A 2 0.87 1.97 19.67
CA TYR A 2 0.75 1.85 18.22
C TYR A 2 -0.61 1.26 17.88
N LYS A 3 -1.23 1.74 16.80
CA LYS A 3 -2.44 1.15 16.24
C LYS A 3 -2.11 0.57 14.87
N LYS A 4 -2.67 -0.59 14.57
CA LYS A 4 -2.52 -1.26 13.28
C LYS A 4 -3.84 -1.19 12.52
N ILE A 5 -3.76 -0.82 11.26
CA ILE A 5 -4.87 -0.79 10.31
C ILE A 5 -4.52 -1.77 9.20
N THR A 6 -5.49 -2.56 8.77
CA THR A 6 -5.32 -3.49 7.65
C THR A 6 -6.26 -3.05 6.54
N ILE A 7 -5.70 -2.91 5.35
CA ILE A 7 -6.44 -2.56 4.14
C ILE A 7 -6.44 -3.77 3.25
N LEU A 8 -7.64 -4.21 2.91
CA LEU A 8 -7.84 -5.37 2.08
C LEU A 8 -7.86 -4.98 0.61
N ARG A 9 -7.45 -5.92 -0.23
CA ARG A 9 -7.66 -5.84 -1.66
C ARG A 9 -9.15 -5.81 -1.97
N ASP A 10 -9.57 -5.04 -2.97
CA ASP A 10 -10.92 -5.09 -3.50
C ASP A 10 -11.15 -6.45 -4.20
N PRO A 11 -12.05 -7.31 -3.66
CA PRO A 11 -12.33 -8.62 -4.24
C PRO A 11 -13.16 -8.53 -5.53
N SER A 12 -13.77 -7.39 -5.81
CA SER A 12 -14.66 -7.16 -6.97
C SER A 12 -13.86 -6.83 -8.23
N THR A 13 -12.61 -6.43 -8.08
CA THR A 13 -11.74 -6.10 -9.21
C THR A 13 -10.79 -7.26 -9.51
N VAL A 14 -10.63 -7.56 -10.80
CA VAL A 14 -9.64 -8.56 -11.27
C VAL A 14 -8.20 -8.05 -11.03
N GLU A 15 -8.03 -6.75 -10.75
CA GLU A 15 -6.75 -6.08 -10.54
C GLU A 15 -6.27 -6.17 -9.07
N LEU A 16 -4.96 -6.08 -8.82
CA LEU A 16 -4.42 -5.90 -7.45
C LEU A 16 -4.61 -4.43 -7.06
N ARG A 17 -5.77 -4.11 -6.47
CA ARG A 17 -6.08 -2.78 -5.94
C ARG A 17 -6.51 -2.89 -4.50
N PHE A 18 -5.98 -2.04 -3.64
CA PHE A 18 -6.52 -1.83 -2.30
C PHE A 18 -7.79 -1.00 -2.35
N LEU A 19 -8.66 -1.20 -1.35
CA LEU A 19 -9.86 -0.39 -1.19
C LEU A 19 -9.52 1.09 -1.12
N GLU A 20 -10.21 1.91 -1.90
CA GLU A 20 -9.98 3.36 -2.00
C GLU A 20 -10.51 4.13 -0.78
N GLY A 21 -11.38 3.52 0.04
CA GLY A 21 -11.94 4.17 1.22
C GLY A 21 -10.89 4.47 2.29
N GLN A 22 -10.82 5.72 2.76
CA GLN A 22 -9.94 6.13 3.85
C GLN A 22 -10.40 5.53 5.19
N PRO A 23 -9.52 4.85 5.93
CA PRO A 23 -9.81 4.43 7.31
C PRO A 23 -10.11 5.64 8.21
N VAL A 24 -11.14 5.56 9.05
CA VAL A 24 -11.60 6.64 9.94
C VAL A 24 -10.48 7.17 10.85
N GLU A 25 -9.56 6.30 11.26
CA GLU A 25 -8.41 6.68 12.06
C GLU A 25 -7.40 7.55 11.32
N LEU A 26 -7.30 7.39 10.00
CA LEU A 26 -6.43 8.18 9.13
C LEU A 26 -7.06 9.51 8.76
N GLU A 27 -8.38 9.66 8.76
CA GLU A 27 -9.06 10.94 8.46
C GLU A 27 -8.64 12.09 9.40
N LYS A 28 -8.16 11.75 10.61
CA LYS A 28 -7.67 12.73 11.59
C LYS A 28 -6.24 13.20 11.32
N ILE A 29 -5.52 12.48 10.47
CA ILE A 29 -4.08 12.66 10.26
C ILE A 29 -3.80 13.05 8.81
N LEU A 30 -4.44 12.40 7.83
CA LEU A 30 -4.32 12.58 6.39
C LEU A 30 -5.60 13.19 5.81
N THR A 31 -5.44 14.11 4.85
CA THR A 31 -6.59 14.54 4.04
C THR A 31 -7.02 13.43 3.10
N LYS A 32 -8.27 13.51 2.63
CA LYS A 32 -8.78 12.58 1.62
C LYS A 32 -7.95 12.63 0.33
N GLU A 33 -7.49 13.81 -0.07
CA GLU A 33 -6.69 13.99 -1.28
C GLU A 33 -5.30 13.32 -1.17
N GLU A 34 -4.63 13.48 -0.01
CA GLU A 34 -3.37 12.79 0.27
C GLU A 34 -3.56 11.28 0.29
N TRP A 35 -4.67 10.82 0.89
CA TRP A 35 -5.04 9.42 0.91
C TRP A 35 -5.27 8.83 -0.49
N ASP A 36 -6.15 9.45 -1.27
CA ASP A 36 -6.50 9.01 -2.62
C ASP A 36 -5.26 8.97 -3.52
N SER A 37 -4.40 10.01 -3.42
CA SER A 37 -3.12 10.05 -4.13
C SER A 37 -2.18 8.93 -3.71
N THR A 38 -2.04 8.68 -2.40
CA THR A 38 -1.14 7.65 -1.86
C THR A 38 -1.59 6.25 -2.28
N ILE A 39 -2.88 5.95 -2.16
CA ILE A 39 -3.42 4.65 -2.57
C ILE A 39 -3.37 4.48 -4.08
N SER A 40 -3.54 5.54 -4.87
CA SER A 40 -3.32 5.49 -6.31
C SER A 40 -1.87 5.13 -6.64
N GLU A 41 -0.88 5.76 -6.01
CA GLU A 41 0.55 5.46 -6.23
C GLU A 41 0.90 4.02 -5.82
N VAL A 42 0.37 3.54 -4.69
CA VAL A 42 0.52 2.15 -4.24
C VAL A 42 -0.10 1.18 -5.24
N ASN A 43 -1.32 1.46 -5.71
CA ASN A 43 -2.02 0.62 -6.69
C ASN A 43 -1.28 0.58 -8.04
N GLU A 44 -0.71 1.70 -8.49
CA GLU A 44 0.10 1.78 -9.71
C GLU A 44 1.38 0.94 -9.58
N ALA A 45 2.12 1.11 -8.47
CA ALA A 45 3.32 0.32 -8.20
C ALA A 45 3.03 -1.20 -8.11
N MET A 46 1.84 -1.58 -7.63
CA MET A 46 1.40 -2.97 -7.66
C MET A 46 0.98 -3.44 -9.06
N ARG A 47 0.40 -2.57 -9.89
CA ARG A 47 -0.05 -2.88 -11.25
C ARG A 47 1.12 -3.12 -12.19
N ASP A 48 2.20 -2.35 -12.06
CA ASP A 48 3.43 -2.57 -12.82
C ASP A 48 4.07 -3.92 -12.50
N LYS A 49 3.95 -4.38 -11.24
CA LYS A 49 4.29 -5.75 -10.87
C LYS A 49 3.43 -6.79 -11.59
N ILE A 50 2.22 -6.47 -12.07
CA ILE A 50 1.34 -7.39 -12.82
C ILE A 50 1.60 -7.36 -14.34
N SER A 51 1.75 -6.18 -14.93
CA SER A 51 1.89 -6.04 -16.39
C SER A 51 3.15 -6.75 -16.92
N PHE A 52 4.22 -6.77 -16.12
CA PHE A 52 5.45 -7.51 -16.41
C PHE A 52 5.31 -9.03 -16.24
N SER A 53 4.21 -9.49 -15.67
CA SER A 53 4.20 -10.73 -14.91
C SER A 53 3.20 -11.77 -15.42
N TYR A 54 2.18 -11.39 -16.19
CA TYR A 54 1.31 -12.39 -16.82
C TYR A 54 2.04 -13.31 -17.82
N PHE A 55 3.22 -12.92 -18.30
CA PHE A 55 4.06 -13.78 -19.16
C PHE A 55 5.28 -14.41 -18.45
N PHE A 56 5.76 -13.83 -17.33
CA PHE A 56 7.01 -14.24 -16.68
C PHE A 56 6.89 -14.70 -15.21
N LEU A 57 5.75 -14.51 -14.51
CA LEU A 57 5.57 -14.89 -13.10
C LEU A 57 5.81 -16.37 -12.81
N PHE A 58 5.64 -17.24 -13.80
CA PHE A 58 5.79 -18.68 -13.60
C PHE A 58 7.25 -19.14 -13.62
N LEU A 59 8.19 -18.33 -14.13
CA LEU A 59 9.56 -18.77 -14.42
C LEU A 59 10.64 -17.94 -13.74
N PHE A 60 10.42 -16.65 -13.50
CA PHE A 60 11.43 -15.77 -12.92
C PHE A 60 10.77 -14.88 -11.90
N GLY A 61 11.07 -15.11 -10.62
CA GLY A 61 10.64 -14.20 -9.57
C GLY A 61 11.04 -12.76 -9.89
N LEU A 62 10.06 -11.86 -9.73
CA LEU A 62 10.18 -10.43 -9.44
C LEU A 62 10.22 -9.43 -10.62
N PRO A 63 9.70 -8.21 -10.38
CA PRO A 63 10.39 -7.21 -9.53
C PRO A 63 9.67 -6.93 -8.19
N GLU A 64 10.32 -7.20 -7.05
CA GLU A 64 9.87 -6.82 -5.69
C GLU A 64 10.22 -5.36 -5.41
N LYS A 65 11.17 -4.80 -6.17
CA LYS A 65 11.88 -3.56 -5.86
C LYS A 65 11.07 -2.27 -6.06
N GLU A 66 9.96 -2.29 -6.78
CA GLU A 66 9.19 -1.06 -7.04
C GLU A 66 8.23 -0.74 -5.91
N ILE A 67 7.43 -1.71 -5.46
CA ILE A 67 6.55 -1.51 -4.30
C ILE A 67 7.35 -1.21 -3.02
N ASP A 68 8.53 -1.82 -2.85
CA ASP A 68 9.45 -1.50 -1.75
C ASP A 68 9.84 -0.02 -1.76
N LYS A 69 10.24 0.51 -2.91
CA LYS A 69 10.63 1.92 -3.06
C LYS A 69 9.46 2.86 -2.86
N THR A 70 8.28 2.52 -3.38
CA THR A 70 7.07 3.32 -3.19
C THR A 70 6.69 3.39 -1.72
N VAL A 71 6.68 2.25 -1.02
CA VAL A 71 6.40 2.21 0.42
C VAL A 71 7.46 2.97 1.22
N GLU A 72 8.74 2.84 0.88
CA GLU A 72 9.82 3.61 1.51
C GLU A 72 9.64 5.12 1.32
N LYS A 73 9.32 5.57 0.09
CA LYS A 73 9.03 6.97 -0.22
C LYS A 73 7.85 7.49 0.61
N ILE A 74 6.73 6.78 0.63
CA ILE A 74 5.53 7.14 1.39
C ILE A 74 5.84 7.22 2.89
N ASN A 75 6.66 6.29 3.41
CA ASN A 75 7.06 6.29 4.82
C ASN A 75 7.99 7.46 5.18
N LEU A 76 8.82 7.92 4.25
CA LEU A 76 9.61 9.14 4.44
C LEU A 76 8.70 10.38 4.48
N GLU A 77 7.65 10.41 3.66
CA GLU A 77 6.70 11.53 3.59
C GLU A 77 5.81 11.63 4.83
N PHE A 78 5.20 10.52 5.27
CA PHE A 78 4.23 10.52 6.37
C PHE A 78 4.78 10.03 7.70
N GLY A 79 6.04 9.60 7.77
CA GLY A 79 6.67 9.11 9.00
C GLY A 79 6.81 10.17 10.09
N GLU A 80 6.86 11.46 9.74
CA GLU A 80 6.79 12.56 10.71
C GLU A 80 5.39 12.75 11.31
N ARG A 81 4.34 12.31 10.60
CA ARG A 81 2.95 12.27 11.08
C ARG A 81 2.61 10.96 11.78
N GLY A 82 3.61 10.09 11.99
CA GLY A 82 3.46 8.81 12.66
C GLY A 82 2.76 7.74 11.82
N ILE A 83 2.71 7.86 10.49
CA ILE A 83 2.07 6.89 9.60
C ILE A 83 3.14 6.06 8.90
N TYR A 84 3.01 4.73 8.93
CA TYR A 84 3.95 3.82 8.30
C TYR A 84 3.20 2.71 7.56
N PHE A 85 3.34 2.68 6.24
CA PHE A 85 2.86 1.62 5.36
C PHE A 85 3.85 0.45 5.40
N CYS A 86 3.32 -0.76 5.51
CA CYS A 86 4.08 -1.99 5.47
C CYS A 86 4.04 -2.57 4.06
N ASN A 87 5.18 -3.08 3.58
CA ASN A 87 5.18 -3.81 2.33
C ASN A 87 4.29 -5.08 2.47
N PRO A 88 3.27 -5.25 1.61
CA PRO A 88 2.49 -6.48 1.51
C PRO A 88 3.37 -7.68 1.12
N LYS A 89 3.72 -8.53 2.10
CA LYS A 89 4.64 -9.68 1.93
C LYS A 89 4.03 -10.92 1.25
N SER A 90 2.73 -10.93 0.95
CA SER A 90 2.06 -12.12 0.40
C SER A 90 2.19 -12.19 -1.13
N LEU A 91 2.34 -13.41 -1.67
CA LEU A 91 2.39 -13.74 -3.11
C LEU A 91 1.22 -13.15 -3.93
N GLN A 92 0.15 -12.71 -3.27
CA GLN A 92 -1.07 -12.20 -3.90
C GLN A 92 -1.47 -10.80 -3.43
N PHE A 93 -0.66 -10.12 -2.61
CA PHE A 93 -0.95 -8.75 -2.16
C PHE A 93 -2.37 -8.57 -1.60
N GLN A 94 -2.83 -9.53 -0.79
CA GLN A 94 -4.23 -9.55 -0.33
C GLN A 94 -4.54 -8.44 0.68
N GLU A 95 -3.53 -8.02 1.43
CA GLU A 95 -3.65 -7.01 2.46
C GLU A 95 -2.38 -6.17 2.55
N MET A 96 -2.57 -4.90 2.89
CA MET A 96 -1.52 -3.98 3.28
C MET A 96 -1.79 -3.49 4.70
N GLU A 97 -0.72 -3.46 5.50
CA GLU A 97 -0.81 -3.02 6.89
C GLU A 97 -0.29 -1.59 7.00
N ILE A 98 -0.96 -0.77 7.81
CA ILE A 98 -0.54 0.58 8.16
C ILE A 98 -0.40 0.65 9.68
N ILE A 99 0.75 1.11 10.14
CA ILE A 99 1.04 1.34 11.55
C ILE A 99 0.90 2.83 11.83
N LEU A 100 0.09 3.16 12.83
CA LEU A 100 -0.06 4.51 13.35
C LEU A 100 0.65 4.63 14.71
N ASN A 101 1.55 5.59 14.81
CA ASN A 101 2.18 6.01 16.05
C ASN A 101 1.51 7.28 16.59
N LEU A 102 0.52 7.11 17.47
CA LEU A 102 -0.31 8.20 18.00
C LEU A 102 0.37 9.10 19.05
N HIS A 103 1.69 9.00 19.21
CA HIS A 103 2.47 9.77 20.18
C HIS A 103 3.53 10.67 19.55
N LYS A 104 3.63 10.67 18.21
CA LYS A 104 4.36 11.70 17.48
C LYS A 104 3.46 12.92 17.32
#